data_AF-B2TAP3-F1
#
_entry.id   AF-B2TAP3-F1
#
_cell.length_a   1.000
_cell.length_b   1.000
_cell.length_c   1.000
_cell.angle_alpha   90.00
_cell.angle_beta   90.00
_cell.angle_gamma   90.00
#
_symmetry.space_group_name_H-M   'P 1'
#
loop_
_entity.id
_entity.type
_entity.pdbx_description
1 polymer ?
#
loop_
_entity_poly.entity_id
_entity_poly.type
_entity_poly.pdbx_seq_one_letter_code
_entity_poly.pdbx_strand_id
1 'polypeptide(L)' 'MNHRYIEGELLHLEQVFPYIAKGPLPVSYWFARLEVLKLLPAMRDQRRRLALLQDRLDTIARFATAA' A
#
# COMPACT_ATOMS: atom_id res chain seq x y z
N MET A 1 -5.56 -15.57 13.58
CA MET A 1 -6.74 -15.17 12.77
C MET A 1 -6.48 -13.95 11.86
N ASN A 2 -5.40 -13.16 12.05
CA ASN A 2 -5.13 -11.93 11.26
C ASN A 2 -4.37 -12.14 9.92
N HIS A 3 -3.74 -13.30 9.69
CA HIS A 3 -2.88 -13.51 8.51
C HIS A 3 -3.63 -13.56 7.17
N ARG A 4 -4.87 -14.08 7.15
CA ARG A 4 -5.68 -14.15 5.93
C ARG A 4 -6.20 -12.78 5.50
N TYR A 5 -6.47 -11.91 6.47
CA TYR A 5 -6.93 -10.55 6.22
C TYR A 5 -5.83 -9.70 5.58
N ILE A 6 -4.66 -9.65 6.21
CA ILE A 6 -3.52 -8.91 5.66
C ILE A 6 -3.09 -9.45 4.29
N GLU A 7 -3.20 -10.76 4.06
CA GLU A 7 -2.92 -11.35 2.75
C GLU A 7 -3.88 -10.85 1.67
N GLY A 8 -5.18 -10.79 1.96
CA GLY A 8 -6.17 -10.24 1.03
C GLY A 8 -5.94 -8.76 0.74
N GLU A 9 -5.63 -7.97 1.77
CA GLU A 9 -5.29 -6.56 1.62
C GLU A 9 -4.04 -6.37 0.76
N LEU A 10 -2.99 -7.16 0.98
CA LEU A 10 -1.77 -7.09 0.16
C LEU A 10 -2.02 -7.41 -1.30
N LEU A 11 -2.77 -8.47 -1.59
CA LEU A 11 -3.14 -8.82 -2.96
C LEU A 11 -3.94 -7.70 -3.64
N HIS A 12 -4.90 -7.12 -2.93
CA HIS A 12 -5.68 -6.00 -3.44
C HIS A 12 -4.80 -4.78 -3.74
N LEU A 13 -3.93 -4.40 -2.79
CA LEU A 13 -3.04 -3.25 -2.96
C LEU A 13 -2.05 -3.48 -4.11
N GLU A 14 -1.48 -4.67 -4.25
CA GLU A 14 -0.59 -5.00 -5.36
C GLU A 14 -1.25 -4.85 -6.74
N GLN A 15 -2.56 -5.10 -6.83
CA GLN A 15 -3.34 -4.92 -8.05
C GLN A 15 -3.73 -3.46 -8.30
N VAL A 16 -4.05 -2.70 -7.25
CA VAL A 16 -4.53 -1.31 -7.40
C VAL A 16 -3.40 -0.29 -7.54
N PHE A 17 -2.24 -0.55 -6.94
CA PHE A 17 -1.10 0.37 -6.91
C PHE A 17 -0.67 0.97 -8.27
N PRO A 18 -0.63 0.19 -9.36
CA PRO A 18 -0.33 0.73 -10.70
C PRO A 18 -1.32 1.81 -11.19
N TYR A 19 -2.51 1.89 -10.60
CA TYR A 19 -3.59 2.79 -11.01
C TYR A 19 -3.82 3.95 -10.02
N ILE A 20 -3.12 3.99 -8.88
CA ILE A 20 -3.35 4.98 -7.82
C ILE A 20 -3.25 6.42 -8.32
N ALA A 21 -2.27 6.74 -9.17
CA ALA A 21 -2.09 8.09 -9.71
C ALA A 21 -3.26 8.59 -10.59
N LYS A 22 -4.09 7.68 -11.09
CA LYS A 22 -5.26 7.97 -11.95
C LYS A 22 -6.59 7.70 -11.24
N GLY A 23 -6.53 7.25 -9.98
CA GLY A 23 -7.69 6.86 -9.21
C GLY A 23 -8.43 8.06 -8.60
N PRO A 24 -9.68 7.86 -8.14
CA PRO A 24 -10.47 8.93 -7.54
C PRO A 24 -10.02 9.29 -6.10
N LEU A 25 -9.06 8.55 -5.53
CA LEU A 25 -8.62 8.71 -4.15
C LEU A 25 -7.25 9.38 -4.10
N PRO A 26 -7.05 10.36 -3.19
CA PRO A 26 -5.77 11.04 -3.06
C PRO A 26 -4.68 10.09 -2.57
N VAL A 27 -3.41 10.39 -2.90
CA VAL A 27 -2.26 9.58 -2.47
C VAL A 27 -2.21 9.42 -0.94
N SER A 28 -2.61 10.45 -0.18
CA SER A 28 -2.68 10.43 1.29
C SER A 28 -3.61 9.34 1.86
N TYR A 29 -4.68 8.98 1.14
CA TYR A 29 -5.56 7.88 1.54
C TYR A 29 -4.81 6.54 1.56
N TRP A 30 -3.98 6.30 0.54
CA TRP A 30 -3.20 5.07 0.43
C TRP A 30 -2.08 4.98 1.46
N PHE A 31 -1.50 6.13 1.83
CA PHE A 31 -0.55 6.20 2.94
C PHE A 31 -1.22 5.78 4.25
N ALA A 32 -2.37 6.37 4.58
CA ALA A 32 -3.12 6.02 5.77
C ALA A 32 -3.49 4.53 5.80
N ARG A 33 -3.88 3.96 4.65
CA ARG A 33 -4.19 2.53 4.54
C ARG A 33 -2.98 1.65 4.81
N LEU A 34 -1.80 1.97 4.27
CA LEU A 34 -0.58 1.22 4.56
C LEU A 34 -0.17 1.31 6.04
N GLU A 35 -0.30 2.48 6.66
CA GLU A 35 -0.01 2.65 8.10
C GLU A 35 -0.88 1.74 8.97
N VAL A 36 -2.18 1.64 8.68
CA VAL A 36 -3.08 0.71 9.39
C VAL A 36 -2.63 -0.75 9.22
N LEU A 37 -2.21 -1.15 8.03
CA LEU A 37 -1.75 -2.53 7.77
C LEU A 37 -0.43 -2.86 8.49
N LYS A 38 0.45 -1.88 8.69
CA LYS A 38 1.71 -2.06 9.44
C LYS A 38 1.49 -2.37 10.92
N LEU A 39 0.35 -1.96 11.49
CA LEU A 39 -0.01 -2.24 12.88
C LEU A 39 -0.50 -3.68 13.08
N LEU A 40 -0.81 -4.42 12.00
CA LEU A 40 -1.33 -5.77 12.09
C LEU A 40 -0.20 -6.81 12.24
N PRO A 41 -0.44 -7.92 12.98
CA PRO A 41 0.48 -9.04 13.01
C PRO A 41 0.70 -9.63 11.61
N ALA A 42 1.90 -9.40 11.07
CA ALA A 42 2.31 -9.82 9.74
C ALA A 42 3.41 -10.88 9.79
N MET A 43 3.47 -11.76 8.80
CA MET A 43 4.63 -12.63 8.58
C MET A 43 5.77 -11.84 7.93
N ARG A 44 6.99 -12.41 7.93
CA ARG A 44 8.17 -11.78 7.32
C ARG A 44 7.93 -11.41 5.84
N ASP A 45 7.29 -12.29 5.08
CA ASP A 45 6.98 -12.04 3.67
C ASP A 45 5.97 -10.89 3.50
N GLN A 46 4.91 -10.89 4.31
CA GLN A 46 3.90 -9.83 4.32
C GLN A 46 4.51 -8.46 4.68
N ARG A 47 5.45 -8.41 5.64
CA ARG A 47 6.21 -7.19 5.96
C ARG A 47 7.06 -6.71 4.79
N ARG A 48 7.72 -7.64 4.07
CA ARG A 48 8.50 -7.30 2.87
C ARG A 48 7.60 -6.69 1.79
N ARG A 49 6.43 -7.27 1.56
CA ARG A 49 5.46 -6.77 0.57
C ARG A 49 4.92 -5.40 0.96
N LEU A 50 4.61 -5.17 2.24
CA LEU A 50 4.24 -3.83 2.75
C LEU A 50 5.34 -2.79 2.49
N ALA A 51 6.62 -3.13 2.72
CA ALA A 51 7.73 -2.22 2.45
C ALA A 51 7.83 -1.87 0.95
N LEU A 52 7.70 -2.87 0.07
CA LEU A 52 7.71 -2.64 -1.38
C LEU A 52 6.53 -1.76 -1.84
N LEU A 53 5.36 -1.94 -1.24
CA LEU A 53 4.21 -1.06 -1.51
C LEU A 53 4.49 0.36 -1.01
N GLN A 54 5.09 0.53 0.17
CA GLN A 54 5.49 1.84 0.68
C GLN A 54 6.44 2.56 -0.29
N ASP A 55 7.51 1.90 -0.74
CA ASP A 55 8.49 2.48 -1.66
C ASP A 55 7.84 2.91 -2.99
N ARG A 56 6.89 2.12 -3.49
CA ARG A 56 6.09 2.44 -4.68
C ARG A 56 5.21 3.67 -4.43
N LEU A 57 4.56 3.75 -3.28
CA LEU A 57 3.71 4.89 -2.93
C LEU A 57 4.52 6.18 -2.85
N ASP A 58 5.70 6.14 -2.22
CA ASP A 58 6.61 7.27 -2.11
C ASP A 58 7.09 7.75 -3.49
N THR A 59 7.30 6.81 -4.40
CA THR A 59 7.64 7.11 -5.80
C THR A 59 6.47 7.80 -6.50
N ILE A 60 5.26 7.26 -6.39
CA ILE A 60 4.05 7.87 -6.96
C ILE A 60 3.82 9.28 -6.38
N ALA A 61 3.96 9.45 -5.07
CA ALA A 61 3.78 10.72 -4.38
C ALA A 61 4.71 11.80 -4.93
N ARG A 62 5.99 11.46 -5.17
CA ARG A 62 6.99 12.37 -5.76
C ARG A 62 6.64 12.83 -7.17
N PHE A 63 6.02 11.97 -7.98
CA PHE A 63 5.59 12.33 -9.33
C PHE A 63 4.24 13.02 -9.37
N ALA A 64 3.35 12.76 -8.40
CA ALA A 64 2.04 13.39 -8.31
C ALA A 64 2.11 14.87 -7.88
N THR A 65 3.15 15.28 -7.15
CA THR A 65 3.41 16.70 -6.81
C THR A 65 4.19 17.46 -7.87
N ALA A 66 4.69 16.80 -8.92
CA ALA A 66 5.47 17.42 -9.99
C ALA A 66 4.65 17.81 -11.23
N ALA A 67 3.33 17.59 -11.21
CA ALA A 67 2.37 17.93 -12.25
C ALA A 67 1.39 19.01 -11.75
#